data_AF-A0A800CJI6-F1
#
_entry.id   AF-A0A800CJI6-F1
#
_cell.length_a   1.000
_cell.length_b   1.000
_cell.length_c   1.000
_cell.angle_alpha   90.00
_cell.angle_beta   90.00
_cell.angle_gamma   90.00
#
_symmetry.space_group_name_H-M   'P 1'
#
loop_
_entity.id
_entity.type
_entity.pdbx_description
1 polymer ?
#
loop_
_entity_poly.entity_id
_entity_poly.type
_entity_poly.pdbx_seq_one_letter_code
_entity_poly.pdbx_strand_id
1 'polypeptide(L)'
;MAEEIFTRWIEQVYTTEEHEIDCKQLQNFLPAFVDAELNGERLPHTAVIQTHLQHCPDCQEIYEGLNLVVRAEAELPSLTMD
;
A
#
# COMPACT_ATOMS: atom_id res chain seq x y z
N MET A 1 35.08 -10.91 20.62
CA MET A 1 34.41 -9.64 20.98
C MET A 1 34.10 -8.76 19.76
N ALA A 2 35.07 -8.08 19.12
CA ALA A 2 34.77 -7.17 18.00
C ALA A 2 34.30 -7.90 16.73
N GLU A 3 34.92 -9.05 16.44
CA GLU A 3 34.61 -9.87 15.27
C GLU A 3 33.20 -10.50 15.32
N GLU A 4 32.77 -10.94 16.50
CA GLU A 4 31.42 -11.52 16.71
C GLU A 4 30.31 -10.45 16.59
N ILE A 5 30.57 -9.21 17.04
CA ILE A 5 29.62 -8.11 16.91
C ILE A 5 29.48 -7.71 15.44
N PHE A 6 30.58 -7.69 14.69
CA PHE A 6 30.59 -7.37 13.27
C PHE A 6 29.83 -8.41 12.44
N THR A 7 30.07 -9.70 12.66
CA THR A 7 29.36 -10.79 11.97
C THR A 7 27.86 -10.74 12.24
N ARG A 8 27.44 -10.52 13.49
CA ARG A 8 26.03 -10.39 13.84
C ARG A 8 25.35 -9.19 13.18
N TRP A 9 26.07 -8.07 13.05
CA TRP A 9 25.56 -6.89 12.36
C TRP A 9 25.36 -7.13 10.86
N ILE A 10 26.31 -7.83 10.23
CA ILE A 10 26.20 -8.19 8.82
C ILE A 10 25.02 -9.13 8.59
N GLU A 11 24.84 -10.15 9.43
CA GLU A 11 23.68 -11.04 9.35
C GLU A 11 22.36 -10.25 9.44
N GLN A 12 22.27 -9.25 10.33
CA GLN A 12 21.08 -8.40 10.47
C GLN A 12 20.78 -7.58 9.19
N VAL A 13 21.81 -7.05 8.54
CA VAL A 13 21.65 -6.33 7.26
C VAL A 13 21.16 -7.26 6.16
N TYR A 14 21.75 -8.45 6.03
CA TYR A 14 21.33 -9.43 5.01
C TYR A 14 19.96 -10.07 5.28
N THR A 15 19.49 -10.06 6.53
CA THR A 15 18.13 -10.50 6.88
C THR A 15 17.06 -9.41 6.68
N THR A 16 17.46 -8.20 6.28
CA THR A 16 16.50 -7.12 5.97
C THR A 16 15.99 -7.35 4.56
N GLU A 17 14.76 -7.87 4.44
CA GLU A 17 14.09 -7.99 3.15
C GLU A 17 13.45 -6.65 2.77
N GLU A 18 14.10 -5.90 1.88
CA GLU A 18 13.49 -4.78 1.16
C GLU A 18 12.42 -5.31 0.21
N HIS A 19 11.19 -5.41 0.69
CA HIS A 19 10.03 -5.58 -0.19
C HIS A 19 9.68 -4.22 -0.80
N GLU A 20 10.44 -3.82 -1.81
CA GLU A 20 10.09 -2.67 -2.65
C GLU A 20 8.94 -3.04 -3.59
N ILE A 21 7.87 -2.23 -3.58
CA ILE A 21 6.78 -2.31 -4.54
C ILE A 21 7.01 -1.29 -5.65
N ASP A 22 7.00 -1.74 -6.90
CA ASP A 22 7.07 -0.83 -8.04
C ASP A 22 5.71 -0.17 -8.34
N CYS A 23 5.71 0.88 -9.18
CA CYS A 23 4.48 1.61 -9.51
C CYS A 23 3.42 0.71 -10.15
N LYS A 24 3.82 -0.25 -10.99
CA LYS A 24 2.89 -1.12 -11.71
C LYS A 24 2.23 -2.11 -10.76
N GLN A 25 3.02 -2.70 -9.86
CA GLN A 25 2.54 -3.57 -8.80
C GLN A 25 1.56 -2.78 -7.93
N LEU A 26 1.95 -1.59 -7.44
CA LEU A 26 1.07 -0.77 -6.62
C LEU A 26 -0.24 -0.44 -7.33
N GLN A 27 -0.19 0.06 -8.56
CA GLN A 27 -1.38 0.45 -9.33
C GLN A 27 -2.37 -0.73 -9.51
N ASN A 28 -1.88 -1.95 -9.64
CA ASN A 28 -2.74 -3.14 -9.69
C ASN A 28 -3.42 -3.45 -8.34
N PHE A 29 -2.81 -3.08 -7.22
CA PHE A 29 -3.38 -3.27 -5.89
C PHE A 29 -4.28 -2.13 -5.43
N LEU A 30 -4.12 -0.91 -5.98
CA LEU A 30 -4.83 0.28 -5.53
C LEU A 30 -6.36 0.14 -5.48
N PRO A 31 -7.05 -0.48 -6.47
CA PRO A 31 -8.51 -0.65 -6.39
C PRO A 31 -8.95 -1.45 -5.16
N ALA A 32 -8.37 -2.64 -4.96
CA ALA A 32 -8.68 -3.47 -3.79
C ALA A 32 -8.26 -2.81 -2.48
N PHE A 33 -7.21 -1.99 -2.51
CA PHE A 33 -6.74 -1.25 -1.35
C PHE A 33 -7.74 -0.17 -0.91
N VAL A 34 -8.27 0.65 -1.83
CA VAL A 34 -9.24 1.69 -1.48
C VAL A 34 -10.58 1.11 -1.00
N ASP A 35 -10.99 -0.04 -1.54
CA ASP A 35 -12.19 -0.75 -1.08
C ASP A 35 -12.00 -1.27 0.35
N ALA A 36 -10.84 -1.87 0.63
CA ALA A 36 -10.51 -2.35 1.97
C ALA A 36 -10.45 -1.19 2.99
N GLU A 37 -9.84 -0.06 2.62
CA GLU A 37 -9.81 1.13 3.48
C GLU A 37 -11.20 1.69 3.76
N LEU A 38 -12.09 1.73 2.75
CA LEU A 38 -13.49 2.15 2.93
C LEU A 38 -14.23 1.24 3.93
N ASN A 39 -14.00 -0.07 3.84
CA ASN A 39 -14.63 -1.08 4.70
C ASN A 39 -13.96 -1.22 6.09
N GLY A 40 -12.90 -0.45 6.37
CA GLY A 40 -12.14 -0.55 7.62
C GLY A 40 -11.33 -1.84 7.74
N GLU A 41 -11.05 -2.51 6.63
CA GLU A 41 -10.24 -3.72 6.56
C GLU A 41 -8.75 -3.38 6.51
N ARG A 42 -7.93 -4.23 7.12
CA ARG A 42 -6.47 -4.07 7.10
C ARG A 42 -5.85 -5.09 6.15
N LEU A 43 -5.36 -4.62 5.01
CA LEU A 43 -4.63 -5.46 4.06
C LEU A 43 -3.17 -5.69 4.50
N PRO A 44 -2.55 -6.80 4.09
CA PRO A 44 -1.10 -6.95 4.21
C PRO A 44 -0.38 -5.85 3.40
N HIS A 45 0.85 -5.53 3.80
CA HIS A 45 1.71 -4.54 3.12
C HIS A 45 1.23 -3.07 3.12
N THR A 46 0.27 -2.68 3.99
CA THR A 46 -0.17 -1.27 4.11
C THR A 46 0.98 -0.29 4.26
N ALA A 47 2.00 -0.63 5.06
CA ALA A 47 3.14 0.25 5.29
C ALA A 47 3.98 0.47 4.01
N VAL A 48 4.14 -0.56 3.19
CA VAL A 48 4.87 -0.48 1.92
C VAL A 48 4.09 0.36 0.91
N ILE A 49 2.77 0.16 0.83
CA ILE A 49 1.85 0.95 -0.01
C ILE A 49 1.91 2.43 0.38
N GLN A 50 1.74 2.74 1.67
CA GLN A 50 1.80 4.10 2.19
C GLN A 50 3.17 4.76 1.92
N THR A 51 4.26 4.00 2.08
CA THR A 51 5.61 4.50 1.77
C THR A 51 5.72 4.86 0.29
N HIS A 52 5.26 4.00 -0.63
CA HIS A 52 5.31 4.32 -2.05
C HIS A 52 4.45 5.54 -2.41
N LEU A 53 3.22 5.62 -1.88
CA LEU A 53 2.32 6.76 -2.10
C LEU A 53 2.91 8.09 -1.63
N GLN A 54 3.67 8.08 -0.53
CA GLN A 54 4.38 9.27 -0.05
C GLN A 54 5.51 9.75 -0.97
N HIS A 55 6.10 8.86 -1.77
CA HIS A 55 7.29 9.16 -2.58
C HIS A 55 7.00 9.20 -4.10
N CYS A 56 5.83 8.77 -4.54
CA CYS A 56 5.45 8.69 -5.95
C CYS A 56 4.17 9.51 -6.24
N PRO A 57 4.31 10.73 -6.78
CA PRO A 57 3.17 11.61 -7.09
C PRO A 57 2.14 10.99 -8.04
N ASP A 58 2.61 10.27 -9.06
CA ASP A 58 1.72 9.64 -10.06
C ASP A 58 0.81 8.59 -9.42
N CYS A 59 1.37 7.76 -8.52
CA CYS A 59 0.58 6.76 -7.80
C CYS A 59 -0.34 7.40 -6.75
N GLN A 60 0.09 8.51 -6.14
CA GLN A 60 -0.73 9.29 -5.21
C GLN A 60 -1.98 9.86 -5.92
N GLU A 61 -1.82 10.44 -7.11
CA GLU A 61 -2.94 10.97 -7.89
C GLU A 61 -3.97 9.88 -8.25
N ILE A 62 -3.50 8.70 -8.67
CA ILE A 62 -4.36 7.56 -8.98
C ILE A 62 -5.12 7.10 -7.73
N TYR A 63 -4.42 7.00 -6.59
CA TYR A 63 -5.03 6.64 -5.31
C TYR A 63 -6.13 7.62 -4.89
N GLU A 64 -5.86 8.92 -4.97
CA GLU A 64 -6.84 9.96 -4.63
C GLU A 64 -8.07 9.91 -5.53
N GLY A 65 -7.87 9.71 -6.84
CA GLY A 65 -8.97 9.54 -7.80
C GLY A 65 -9.84 8.33 -7.50
N LEU A 66 -9.22 7.18 -7.20
CA LEU A 66 -9.95 5.96 -6.82
C LEU A 66 -10.71 6.14 -5.51
N ASN A 67 -10.10 6.78 -4.50
CA ASN A 67 -10.74 7.04 -3.22
C ASN A 67 -11.96 7.95 -3.36
N LEU A 68 -11.88 8.96 -4.23
CA LEU A 68 -13.02 9.82 -4.56
C LEU A 68 -14.17 9.03 -5.19
N VAL A 69 -13.88 8.16 -6.16
CA VAL A 69 -14.89 7.33 -6.84
C VAL A 69 -15.57 6.39 -5.85
N VAL A 70 -14.80 5.63 -5.09
CA VAL A 70 -15.32 4.62 -4.14
C VAL A 70 -16.17 5.26 -3.03
N ARG A 71 -15.79 6.45 -2.54
CA ARG A 71 -16.61 7.21 -1.59
C ARG A 71 -17.90 7.72 -2.21
N ALA A 72 -17.83 8.25 -3.43
CA ALA A 72 -19.03 8.69 -4.14
C ALA A 72 -19.99 7.51 -4.36
N GLU A 73 -19.49 6.33 -4.74
CA GLU A 73 -20.28 5.11 -4.89
C GLU A 73 -20.94 4.67 -3.57
N ALA A 74 -20.24 4.78 -2.45
CA ALA A 74 -20.79 4.45 -1.13
C ALA A 74 -21.91 5.41 -0.67
N GLU A 75 -21.88 6.66 -1.14
CA GLU A 75 -22.88 7.68 -0.83
C GLU A 75 -24.09 7.64 -1.77
N LEU A 76 -23.98 6.96 -2.92
CA LEU A 76 -25.10 6.79 -3.82
C LEU A 76 -26.14 5.85 -3.19
N PRO A 77 -27.43 6.24 -3.12
CA PRO A 77 -28.48 5.31 -2.74
C PRO A 77 -28.45 4.14 -3.72
N SER A 78 -28.52 2.90 -3.21
CA SER A 78 -28.56 1.70 -4.04
C SER A 78 -29.60 1.91 -5.15
N LEU A 79 -29.14 2.13 -6.38
CA LEU A 79 -30.00 2.08 -7.54
C LEU A 79 -30.29 0.61 -7.78
N THR A 80 -31.13 0.02 -6.92
CA THR A 80 -31.87 -1.19 -7.25
C THR A 80 -32.75 -0.79 -8.42
N MET A 81 -32.27 -1.05 -9.65
CA MET A 81 -33.16 -1.22 -10.78
C MET A 81 -33.96 -2.49 -10.48
N ASP A 82 -35.16 -2.29 -9.96
CA ASP A 82 -36.23 -3.30 -9.98
C ASP A 82 -36.54 -3.75 -11.41
#